data_AF-A0A372L8K3-F1
#
_entry.id   AF-A0A372L8K3-F1
#
_cell.length_a   1.000
_cell.length_b   1.000
_cell.length_c   1.000
_cell.angle_alpha   90.00
_cell.angle_beta   90.00
_cell.angle_gamma   90.00
#
_symmetry.space_group_name_H-M   'P 1'
#
loop_
_entity.id
_entity.type
_entity.pdbx_description
1 polymer ?
#
loop_
_entity_poly.entity_id
_entity_poly.type
_entity_poly.pdbx_seq_one_letter_code
_entity_poly.pdbx_strand_id
1 'polypeptide(L)'
;MEQWLAVFFYANFLIAFISYIYLYKRRKLIGFHLGMNIAMVAGGGLSLGTGVILINQFPLHYLEITVASALTGILAGVLFGALFDYQTLLTGHINGLLMGIMAPMVGAASSGSLIFMIFLEVFVVGSFAMVLVSSKLS
;
A
#
# COMPACT_ATOMS: atom_id res chain seq x y z
N MET A 1 -10.73 -20.02 7.00
CA MET A 1 -9.50 -19.36 6.51
C MET A 1 -9.78 -17.98 5.92
N GLU A 2 -10.89 -17.78 5.21
CA GLU A 2 -11.24 -16.49 4.58
C GLU A 2 -11.40 -15.30 5.53
N GLN A 3 -11.91 -15.51 6.76
CA GLN A 3 -12.17 -14.40 7.70
C GLN A 3 -10.89 -13.67 8.14
N TRP A 4 -9.75 -14.37 8.23
CA TRP A 4 -8.47 -13.77 8.63
C TRP A 4 -7.92 -12.83 7.56
N LEU A 5 -8.15 -13.17 6.28
CA LEU A 5 -7.72 -12.35 5.15
C LEU A 5 -8.49 -11.04 5.09
N ALA A 6 -9.80 -11.07 5.37
CA ALA A 6 -10.60 -9.86 5.49
C ALA A 6 -10.08 -8.94 6.61
N VAL A 7 -9.69 -9.50 7.76
CA VAL A 7 -9.11 -8.72 8.87
C VAL A 7 -7.82 -8.01 8.44
N PHE A 8 -6.91 -8.70 7.74
CA PHE A 8 -5.69 -8.07 7.22
C PHE A 8 -5.98 -6.98 6.19
N PHE A 9 -6.98 -7.20 5.33
CA PHE A 9 -7.40 -6.19 4.37
C PHE A 9 -7.86 -4.91 5.08
N TYR A 10 -8.77 -5.01 6.05
CA TYR A 10 -9.22 -3.85 6.82
C TYR A 10 -8.11 -3.23 7.67
N ALA A 11 -7.20 -4.03 8.20
CA ALA A 11 -6.04 -3.55 8.96
C ALA A 11 -5.13 -2.67 8.12
N ASN A 12 -4.83 -3.05 6.87
CA ASN A 12 -4.04 -2.24 5.94
C ASN A 12 -4.65 -0.85 5.72
N PHE A 13 -5.96 -0.79 5.44
CA PHE A 13 -6.66 0.49 5.26
C PHE A 13 -6.71 1.31 6.55
N LEU A 14 -6.90 0.68 7.71
CA LEU A 14 -6.88 1.36 9.00
C LEU A 14 -5.50 1.96 9.31
N ILE A 15 -4.43 1.20 9.10
CA ILE A 15 -3.05 1.65 9.30
C ILE A 15 -2.72 2.80 8.35
N ALA A 16 -3.11 2.69 7.08
CA ALA A 16 -2.95 3.76 6.12
C ALA A 16 -3.73 5.02 6.56
N PHE A 17 -4.98 4.88 7.00
CA PHE A 17 -5.78 6.00 7.45
C PHE A 17 -5.18 6.72 8.66
N ILE A 18 -4.72 5.97 9.67
CA ILE A 18 -4.03 6.51 10.85
C ILE A 18 -2.74 7.22 10.43
N SER A 19 -1.96 6.59 9.54
CA SER A 19 -0.72 7.15 9.00
C SER A 19 -0.97 8.45 8.24
N TYR A 20 -2.05 8.51 7.46
CA TYR A 20 -2.45 9.69 6.71
C TYR A 20 -2.75 10.87 7.64
N ILE A 21 -3.58 10.66 8.67
CA ILE A 21 -3.91 11.72 9.66
C ILE A 21 -2.65 12.21 10.38
N TYR A 22 -1.75 11.29 10.75
CA TYR A 22 -0.51 11.62 11.41
C TYR A 22 0.40 12.48 10.53
N LEU A 23 0.59 12.08 9.26
CA LEU A 23 1.44 12.78 8.31
C LEU A 23 0.84 14.12 7.88
N TYR A 24 -0.48 14.23 7.78
CA TYR A 24 -1.16 15.50 7.46
C TYR A 24 -0.75 16.62 8.42
N LYS A 25 -0.60 16.31 9.72
CA LYS A 25 -0.15 17.28 10.73
C LYS A 25 1.32 17.66 10.61
N ARG A 26 2.16 16.77 10.06
CA ARG A 26 3.62 16.94 9.97
C ARG A 26 4.15 17.26 8.57
N ARG A 27 3.25 17.42 7.58
CA ARG A 27 3.60 17.57 6.17
C ARG A 27 4.64 18.65 5.85
N LYS A 28 4.70 19.73 6.64
CA LYS A 28 5.62 20.86 6.41
C LYS A 28 7.07 20.62 6.88
N LEU A 29 7.30 19.58 7.69
CA LEU A 29 8.62 19.25 8.26
C LEU A 29 9.34 18.17 7.45
N ILE A 30 8.61 17.51 6.55
CA ILE A 30 9.09 16.35 5.82
C ILE A 30 9.82 16.82 4.57
N GLY A 31 11.09 16.41 4.44
CA GLY A 31 11.88 16.68 3.24
C GLY A 31 11.33 15.97 1.99
N PHE A 32 11.67 16.51 0.82
CA PHE A 32 11.15 16.06 -0.48
C PHE A 32 11.35 14.55 -0.76
N HIS A 33 12.55 14.03 -0.50
CA HIS A 33 12.86 12.60 -0.69
C HIS A 33 12.08 11.69 0.26
N LEU A 34 11.87 12.13 1.50
CA LEU A 34 11.09 11.37 2.47
C LEU A 34 9.60 11.36 2.07
N GLY A 35 9.07 12.49 1.58
CA GLY A 35 7.73 12.59 1.01
C GLY A 35 7.50 11.63 -0.17
N MET A 36 8.49 11.50 -1.07
CA MET A 36 8.41 10.53 -2.17
C MET A 36 8.34 9.10 -1.65
N ASN A 37 9.20 8.74 -0.69
CA ASN A 37 9.20 7.40 -0.10
C ASN A 37 7.89 7.09 0.63
N ILE A 38 7.32 8.06 1.35
CA ILE A 38 6.00 7.94 1.99
C ILE A 38 4.92 7.59 0.96
N ALA A 39 4.86 8.36 -0.14
CA ALA A 39 3.86 8.14 -1.19
C ALA A 39 4.03 6.78 -1.87
N MET A 40 5.28 6.36 -2.11
CA MET A 40 5.58 5.06 -2.69
C MET A 40 5.19 3.90 -1.76
N VAL A 41 5.51 3.98 -0.47
CA VAL A 41 5.14 2.95 0.52
C VAL A 41 3.64 2.88 0.69
N ALA A 42 2.94 4.02 0.74
CA ALA A 42 1.49 4.03 0.87
C ALA A 42 0.78 3.47 -0.36
N GLY A 43 1.15 3.93 -1.56
CA GLY A 43 0.57 3.45 -2.81
C GLY A 43 0.93 2.00 -3.12
N GLY A 44 2.20 1.65 -2.97
CA GLY A 44 2.73 0.30 -3.23
C GLY A 44 2.29 -0.73 -2.18
N GLY A 45 2.28 -0.35 -0.91
CA GLY A 45 1.84 -1.22 0.18
C GLY A 45 0.35 -1.54 0.12
N LEU A 46 -0.50 -0.53 -0.11
CA LEU A 46 -1.95 -0.74 -0.22
C LEU A 46 -2.34 -1.50 -1.50
N SER A 47 -1.69 -1.23 -2.64
CA SER A 47 -1.89 -2.06 -3.83
C SER A 47 -1.46 -3.51 -3.62
N LEU A 48 -0.28 -3.74 -3.02
CA LEU A 48 0.17 -5.09 -2.70
C LEU A 48 -0.80 -5.83 -1.78
N GLY A 49 -1.18 -5.21 -0.66
CA GLY A 49 -2.13 -5.81 0.28
C GLY A 49 -3.45 -6.14 -0.39
N THR A 50 -4.02 -5.18 -1.13
CA THR A 50 -5.32 -5.40 -1.81
C THR A 50 -5.24 -6.45 -2.92
N GLY A 51 -4.25 -6.40 -3.81
CA GLY A 51 -4.11 -7.34 -4.91
C GLY A 51 -3.80 -8.77 -4.46
N VAL A 52 -2.90 -8.95 -3.48
CA VAL A 52 -2.51 -10.28 -2.98
C VAL A 52 -3.64 -10.91 -2.17
N ILE A 53 -4.34 -10.15 -1.34
CA ILE A 53 -5.45 -10.69 -0.55
C ILE A 53 -6.62 -11.08 -1.45
N LEU A 54 -7.00 -10.21 -2.40
CA LEU A 54 -8.13 -10.47 -3.29
C LEU A 54 -7.89 -11.63 -4.26
N ILE A 55 -6.68 -11.80 -4.80
CA ILE A 55 -6.38 -12.92 -5.72
C ILE A 55 -6.36 -14.27 -5.02
N ASN A 56 -5.98 -14.30 -3.75
CA ASN A 56 -6.08 -15.52 -2.96
C ASN A 56 -7.53 -15.86 -2.60
N GLN A 57 -8.44 -14.88 -2.54
CA GLN A 57 -9.85 -15.10 -2.28
C GLN A 57 -10.65 -15.45 -3.55
N PHE A 58 -10.35 -14.79 -4.67
CA PHE A 58 -11.05 -14.98 -5.95
C PHE A 58 -10.06 -15.28 -7.10
N PRO A 59 -9.46 -16.48 -7.14
CA PRO A 59 -8.41 -16.80 -8.10
C PRO A 59 -8.86 -16.77 -9.57
N LEU A 60 -10.17 -16.85 -9.84
CA LEU A 60 -10.74 -16.80 -11.19
C LEU A 60 -10.99 -15.37 -11.71
N HIS A 61 -10.93 -14.34 -10.85
CA HIS A 61 -11.26 -12.95 -11.18
C HIS A 61 -10.01 -12.07 -11.39
N TYR A 62 -9.03 -12.58 -12.13
CA TYR A 62 -7.71 -11.94 -12.25
C TYR A 62 -7.76 -10.48 -12.75
N LEU A 63 -8.56 -10.20 -13.78
CA LEU A 63 -8.67 -8.86 -14.38
C LEU A 63 -9.32 -7.85 -13.43
N GLU A 64 -10.44 -8.23 -12.81
CA GLU A 64 -11.17 -7.37 -11.87
C GLU A 64 -10.31 -7.00 -10.66
N ILE A 65 -9.55 -7.97 -10.14
CA ILE A 65 -8.65 -7.75 -9.01
C ILE A 65 -7.49 -6.85 -9.39
N THR A 66 -6.93 -7.03 -10.59
CA THR A 66 -5.87 -6.16 -11.09
C THR A 66 -6.35 -4.72 -11.20
N VAL A 67 -7.55 -4.50 -11.74
CA VAL A 67 -8.16 -3.17 -11.81
C VAL A 67 -8.41 -2.60 -10.42
N ALA A 68 -8.96 -3.38 -9.49
CA ALA A 68 -9.21 -2.96 -8.12
C ALA A 68 -7.91 -2.57 -7.39
N SER A 69 -6.89 -3.41 -7.48
CA SER A 69 -5.54 -3.22 -6.91
C SER A 69 -4.82 -2.00 -7.49
N ALA A 70 -4.94 -1.77 -8.80
CA ALA A 70 -4.41 -0.59 -9.45
C ALA A 70 -5.11 0.69 -8.98
N LEU A 71 -6.44 0.68 -8.89
CA LEU A 71 -7.20 1.83 -8.41
C LEU A 71 -6.91 2.15 -6.94
N THR A 72 -6.85 1.14 -6.07
CA THR A 72 -6.49 1.34 -4.65
C THR A 72 -5.08 1.89 -4.51
N GLY A 73 -4.12 1.35 -5.26
CA GLY A 73 -2.74 1.82 -5.28
C GLY A 73 -2.60 3.25 -5.77
N ILE A 74 -3.25 3.60 -6.88
CA ILE A 74 -3.28 4.95 -7.43
C ILE A 74 -3.88 5.93 -6.44
N LEU A 75 -5.07 5.63 -5.91
CA LEU A 75 -5.77 6.52 -4.98
C LEU A 75 -4.94 6.73 -3.71
N ALA A 76 -4.38 5.66 -3.14
CA ALA A 76 -3.48 5.74 -1.99
C ALA A 76 -2.23 6.58 -2.29
N GLY A 77 -1.55 6.29 -3.39
CA GLY A 77 -0.33 6.99 -3.79
C GLY A 77 -0.57 8.47 -4.05
N VAL A 78 -1.66 8.82 -4.72
CA VAL A 78 -2.06 10.22 -4.98
C VAL A 78 -2.44 10.92 -3.69
N LEU A 79 -3.26 10.31 -2.82
CA LEU A 79 -3.67 10.92 -1.56
C LEU A 79 -2.47 11.24 -0.67
N PHE A 80 -1.55 10.29 -0.50
CA PHE A 80 -0.35 10.49 0.31
C PHE A 80 0.66 11.42 -0.36
N GLY A 81 0.85 11.35 -1.68
CA GLY A 81 1.75 12.25 -2.40
C GLY A 81 1.26 13.69 -2.42
N ALA A 82 -0.06 13.92 -2.53
CA ALA A 82 -0.68 15.24 -2.50
C ALA A 82 -0.47 15.99 -1.17
N LEU A 83 -0.03 15.30 -0.10
CA LEU A 83 0.31 15.95 1.17
C LEU A 83 1.55 16.84 1.07
N PHE A 84 2.46 16.55 0.13
CA PHE A 84 3.78 17.17 0.05
C PHE A 84 3.86 18.09 -1.16
N ASP A 85 3.93 17.55 -2.37
CA ASP A 85 4.21 18.30 -3.61
C ASP A 85 3.64 17.60 -4.85
N TYR A 86 3.67 18.27 -6.01
CA TYR A 86 3.17 17.67 -7.26
C TYR A 86 4.03 16.49 -7.75
N GLN A 87 5.34 16.55 -7.57
CA GLN A 87 6.23 15.47 -7.99
C GLN A 87 6.06 14.22 -7.12
N THR A 88 5.87 14.37 -5.80
CA THR A 88 5.58 13.25 -4.89
C THR A 88 4.23 12.62 -5.19
N LEU A 89 3.22 13.42 -5.58
CA LEU A 89 1.94 12.94 -6.10
C LEU A 89 2.12 12.07 -7.35
N LEU A 90 2.87 12.53 -8.35
CA LEU A 90 3.14 11.76 -9.56
C LEU A 90 3.90 10.46 -9.28
N THR A 91 4.91 10.51 -8.41
CA THR A 91 5.65 9.31 -7.98
C THR A 91 4.74 8.31 -7.30
N GLY A 92 3.86 8.76 -6.40
CA GLY A 92 2.86 7.92 -5.75
C GLY A 92 1.89 7.30 -6.74
N HIS A 93 1.39 8.08 -7.71
CA HIS A 93 0.50 7.60 -8.77
C HIS A 93 1.15 6.48 -9.61
N ILE A 94 2.35 6.74 -10.14
CA ILE A 94 3.07 5.78 -11.00
C ILE A 94 3.41 4.52 -10.21
N ASN A 95 3.93 4.67 -8.99
CA ASN A 95 4.29 3.51 -8.17
C ASN A 95 3.06 2.69 -7.76
N GLY A 96 1.96 3.35 -7.39
CA GLY A 96 0.70 2.70 -7.06
C GLY A 96 0.10 1.93 -8.25
N LEU A 97 0.19 2.48 -9.46
CA LEU A 97 -0.24 1.80 -10.69
C LEU A 97 0.63 0.56 -10.97
N LEU A 98 1.96 0.72 -10.95
CA LEU A 98 2.89 -0.38 -11.25
C LEU A 98 2.72 -1.54 -10.25
N MET A 99 2.71 -1.22 -8.96
CA MET A 99 2.52 -2.22 -7.91
C MET A 99 1.11 -2.82 -7.95
N GLY A 100 0.10 -2.03 -8.31
CA GLY A 100 -1.28 -2.50 -8.48
C GLY A 100 -1.42 -3.57 -9.56
N ILE A 101 -0.72 -3.42 -10.67
CA ILE A 101 -0.70 -4.39 -11.77
C ILE A 101 0.08 -5.66 -11.37
N MET A 102 1.18 -5.49 -10.62
CA MET A 102 2.06 -6.60 -10.24
C MET A 102 1.56 -7.39 -9.02
N ALA A 103 0.77 -6.77 -8.13
CA ALA A 103 0.34 -7.39 -6.88
C ALA A 103 -0.45 -8.70 -7.05
N PRO A 104 -1.43 -8.80 -7.97
CA PRO A 104 -2.13 -10.06 -8.22
C PRO A 104 -1.22 -11.16 -8.78
N MET A 105 -0.19 -10.81 -9.56
CA MET A 105 0.80 -11.78 -10.08
C MET A 105 1.56 -12.42 -8.92
N VAL A 106 2.00 -11.59 -7.96
CA VAL A 106 2.72 -12.06 -6.77
C VAL A 106 1.82 -12.92 -5.88
N GLY A 107 0.55 -12.54 -5.71
CA GLY A 107 -0.40 -13.32 -4.94
C GLY A 107 -0.72 -14.67 -5.59
N ALA A 108 -0.94 -14.71 -6.91
CA ALA A 108 -1.16 -15.95 -7.66
C ALA A 108 0.06 -16.89 -7.58
N ALA A 109 1.28 -16.34 -7.68
CA ALA A 109 2.51 -17.12 -7.57
C ALA A 109 2.68 -17.80 -6.19
N SER A 110 2.14 -17.20 -5.13
CA SER A 110 2.21 -17.77 -3.77
C SER A 110 1.33 -19.01 -3.54
N SER A 111 0.46 -19.38 -4.49
CA SER A 111 -0.38 -20.58 -4.44
C SER A 111 -1.16 -20.74 -3.13
N GLY A 112 -1.63 -19.64 -2.53
CA GLY A 112 -2.39 -19.68 -1.27
C GLY A 112 -1.55 -19.91 0.00
N SER A 113 -0.22 -19.82 -0.08
CA SER A 113 0.65 -20.01 1.10
C SER A 113 0.40 -18.95 2.17
N LEU A 114 -0.15 -19.39 3.30
CA LEU A 114 -0.45 -18.53 4.44
C LEU A 114 0.81 -17.86 5.03
N ILE A 115 1.94 -18.57 5.02
CA ILE A 115 3.24 -18.06 5.48
C ILE A 115 3.68 -16.86 4.65
N PHE A 116 3.49 -16.92 3.32
CA PHE A 116 3.83 -15.82 2.42
C PHE A 116 2.95 -14.60 2.66
N MET A 117 1.64 -14.80 2.87
CA MET A 117 0.71 -13.69 3.16
C MET A 117 1.04 -12.99 4.48
N ILE A 118 1.32 -13.73 5.55
CA ILE A 118 1.75 -13.13 6.83
C ILE A 118 3.06 -12.37 6.66
N PHE A 119 4.03 -12.94 5.94
CA PHE A 119 5.29 -12.26 5.67
C PHE A 119 5.07 -10.94 4.93
N LEU A 120 4.22 -10.93 3.90
CA LEU A 120 3.87 -9.73 3.14
C LEU A 120 3.21 -8.67 4.03
N GLU A 121 2.27 -9.08 4.88
CA GLU A 121 1.58 -8.18 5.79
C GLU A 121 2.57 -7.53 6.79
N VAL A 122 3.42 -8.34 7.42
CA VAL A 122 4.46 -7.85 8.32
C VAL A 122 5.41 -6.89 7.59
N PHE A 123 5.74 -7.18 6.33
CA PHE A 123 6.59 -6.31 5.53
C PHE A 123 5.91 -4.97 5.20
N VAL A 124 4.63 -4.96 4.82
CA VAL A 124 3.86 -3.73 4.55
C VAL A 124 3.72 -2.90 5.83
N VAL A 125 3.26 -3.51 6.93
CA VAL A 125 3.11 -2.84 8.21
C VAL A 125 4.45 -2.31 8.73
N GLY A 126 5.52 -3.11 8.61
CA GLY A 126 6.88 -2.71 8.96
C GLY A 126 7.38 -1.52 8.14
N SER A 127 7.06 -1.47 6.84
CA SER A 127 7.38 -0.35 5.96
C SER A 127 6.67 0.93 6.37
N PHE A 128 5.36 0.85 6.68
CA PHE A 128 4.61 1.98 7.22
C PHE A 128 5.19 2.47 8.56
N ALA A 129 5.53 1.55 9.46
CA ALA A 129 6.13 1.89 10.75
C ALA A 129 7.49 2.59 10.57
N MET A 130 8.36 2.08 9.69
CA MET A 130 9.65 2.69 9.38
C MET A 130 9.48 4.13 8.89
N VAL A 131 8.57 4.34 7.94
CA VAL A 131 8.27 5.65 7.38
C VAL A 131 7.74 6.63 8.44
N LEU A 132 6.85 6.18 9.32
CA LEU A 132 6.31 6.99 10.41
C LEU A 132 7.40 7.38 11.42
N VAL A 133 8.31 6.47 11.76
CA VAL A 133 9.45 6.75 12.65
C VAL A 133 10.41 7.74 11.98
N SER A 134 10.75 7.55 10.70
CA SER A 134 11.61 8.47 9.96
C SER A 134 11.01 9.87 9.88
N SER A 135 9.68 10.01 9.77
CA SER A 135 9.00 11.32 9.78
C SER A 135 9.02 12.05 11.13
N LYS A 136 9.42 11.39 12.23
CA LYS A 136 9.64 12.05 13.53
C LYS A 136 11.04 12.63 13.68
N LEU A 137 12.02 12.05 12.98
CA LEU A 137 13.44 12.39 13.05
C LEU A 137 13.85 13.46 12.04
N SER A 138 12.99 13.74 11.06
CA SER A 138 13.06 14.84 10.09
C SER A 138 12.43 16.11 10.66
#